data_AF-A0A9P5NH90-F1
#
_entry.id   AF-A0A9P5NH90-F1
#
_cell.length_a   1.000
_cell.length_b   1.000
_cell.length_c   1.000
_cell.angle_alpha   90.00
_cell.angle_beta   90.00
_cell.angle_gamma   90.00
#
_symmetry.space_group_name_H-M   'P 1'
#
loop_
_entity.id
_entity.type
_entity.pdbx_description
1 polymer ?
#
loop_
_entity_poly.entity_id
_entity_poly.type
_entity_poly.pdbx_seq_one_letter_code
_entity_poly.pdbx_strand_id
1 'polypeptide(L)' 'MLMKNPKVEFCGYSVPHPSENVINVRIQMYDNLSSLEALITALADLDKVCESVEDEYLTSLRKGDFERWEERT' A
#
# COMPACT_ATOMS: atom_id res chain seq x y z
N MET A 1 1.27 1.07 5.17
CA MET A 1 0.43 1.85 6.11
C MET A 1 0.61 1.43 7.55
N LEU A 2 0.77 0.14 7.87
CA LEU A 2 0.99 -0.36 9.24
C LEU A 2 2.11 0.35 10.03
N MET A 3 3.34 0.39 9.49
CA MET A 3 4.46 1.07 10.17
C MET A 3 4.32 2.60 10.26
N LYS A 4 3.35 3.20 9.57
CA LYS A 4 3.04 4.64 9.74
C LYS A 4 2.20 4.90 10.99
N ASN A 5 1.56 3.87 11.55
CA ASN A 5 0.82 4.00 12.80
C ASN A 5 1.83 3.97 13.97
N PRO A 6 1.97 5.06 14.76
CA PRO A 6 2.93 5.12 15.86
C PRO A 6 2.63 4.12 16.99
N LYS A 7 1.44 3.52 17.00
CA LYS A 7 1.02 2.50 17.97
C LYS A 7 1.49 1.09 17.60
N VAL A 8 2.03 0.90 16.38
CA VAL A 8 2.64 -0.35 15.94
C VAL A 8 4.10 -0.35 16.40
N GLU A 9 4.46 -1.34 17.20
CA GLU A 9 5.84 -1.57 17.65
C GLU A 9 6.66 -2.26 16.57
N PHE A 10 6.08 -3.31 15.98
CA PHE A 10 6.73 -4.10 14.95
C PHE A 10 5.72 -4.56 13.90
N CYS A 11 6.13 -4.52 12.64
CA CYS A 11 5.42 -5.14 11.54
C CYS A 11 6.44 -5.78 10.61
N GLY A 12 6.22 -7.06 10.28
CA GLY A 12 7.04 -7.79 9.33
C GLY A 12 6.21 -8.82 8.57
N TYR A 13 6.70 -9.20 7.39
CA TYR A 13 6.13 -10.31 6.63
C TYR A 13 7.22 -11.29 6.22
N SER A 14 6.85 -12.55 6.05
CA SER A 14 7.73 -13.56 5.46
C SER A 14 6.97 -14.47 4.52
N VAL A 15 7.64 -14.90 3.46
CA VAL A 15 7.17 -15.95 2.57
C VAL A 15 7.89 -17.23 3.00
N PRO A 16 7.19 -18.25 3.52
CA PRO A 16 7.85 -19.45 4.05
C PRO A 16 8.57 -20.24 2.96
N HIS A 17 7.97 -20.33 1.77
CA HIS A 17 8.58 -20.98 0.62
C HIS A 17 8.03 -20.38 -0.70
N PRO A 18 8.86 -20.11 -1.73
CA PRO A 18 8.40 -19.48 -2.98
C PRO A 18 7.33 -20.27 -3.76
N SER A 19 7.28 -21.59 -3.59
CA SER A 19 6.27 -22.43 -4.25
C SER A 19 4.89 -22.34 -3.60
N GLU A 20 4.79 -21.84 -2.37
CA GLU A 20 3.53 -21.67 -1.67
C GLU A 20 3.11 -20.20 -1.76
N ASN A 21 1.90 -19.95 -2.27
CA ASN A 21 1.36 -18.59 -2.34
C ASN A 21 0.76 -18.16 -0.99
N VAL A 22 1.60 -18.14 0.05
CA VAL A 22 1.23 -17.79 1.42
C VAL A 22 2.20 -16.76 1.97
N ILE A 23 1.68 -15.77 2.69
CA ILE A 23 2.48 -14.79 3.41
C ILE A 23 2.11 -14.81 4.89
N ASN A 24 3.11 -14.87 5.76
CA ASN A 24 2.93 -14.74 7.20
C ASN A 24 3.17 -13.29 7.57
N VAL A 25 2.17 -12.63 8.13
CA VAL A 25 2.27 -11.23 8.59
C VAL A 25 2.25 -11.20 10.11
N ARG A 26 3.30 -10.63 10.71
CA ARG A 26 3.42 -10.45 12.15
C ARG A 26 3.30 -8.97 12.49
N ILE A 27 2.34 -8.65 13.34
CA ILE A 27 2.12 -7.30 13.88
C ILE A 27 2.23 -7.38 15.40
N GLN A 28 2.96 -6.46 16.00
CA GLN A 28 3.04 -6.22 17.44
C GLN A 28 2.65 -4.76 17.71
N MET A 29 1.76 -4.56 18.66
CA MET A 29 1.22 -3.26 19.04
C MET A 29 1.73 -2.89 20.43
N TYR A 30 1.89 -1.60 20.70
CA TYR A 30 2.04 -1.10 22.07
C TYR A 30 0.73 -1.24 22.86
N ASP A 31 0.85 -1.23 24.19
CA ASP A 31 -0.25 -1.09 25.15
C ASP A 31 -1.43 -2.07 24.99
N ASN A 32 -1.16 -3.29 24.52
CA ASN A 32 -2.19 -4.33 24.27
C ASN A 32 -3.33 -3.88 23.35
N LEU A 33 -3.05 -2.95 22.44
CA LEU A 33 -4.00 -2.54 21.42
C LEU A 33 -4.23 -3.64 20.38
N SER A 34 -5.39 -3.60 19.72
CA SER A 34 -5.76 -4.60 18.71
C SER A 34 -4.92 -4.45 17.45
N SER A 35 -4.11 -5.48 17.15
CA SER A 35 -3.36 -5.57 15.89
C SER A 35 -4.27 -5.78 14.68
N LEU A 36 -5.44 -6.40 14.88
CA LEU A 36 -6.44 -6.60 13.84
C LEU A 36 -7.04 -5.28 13.38
N GLU A 37 -7.41 -4.41 14.33
CA GLU A 37 -7.94 -3.07 14.01
C GLU A 37 -6.89 -2.25 13.26
N ALA A 38 -5.64 -2.26 13.72
CA ALA A 38 -4.55 -1.59 13.05
C ALA A 38 -4.35 -2.09 11.60
N LEU A 39 -4.51 -3.40 11.35
CA LEU A 39 -4.44 -3.98 10.02
C LEU A 39 -5.59 -3.50 9.12
N ILE A 40 -6.82 -3.56 9.61
CA ILE A 40 -8.00 -3.12 8.84
C ILE A 40 -7.89 -1.65 8.47
N THR A 41 -7.53 -0.78 9.43
CA THR A 41 -7.31 0.64 9.16
C THR A 41 -6.20 0.86 8.13
N ALA A 42 -5.09 0.13 8.27
CA ALA A 42 -3.97 0.25 7.34
C ALA A 42 -4.32 -0.19 5.91
N LEU A 43 -5.20 -1.18 5.74
CA LEU A 43 -5.71 -1.59 4.42
C LEU A 43 -6.61 -0.50 3.82
N ALA A 44 -7.55 0.03 4.59
CA ALA A 44 -8.41 1.13 4.13
C ALA A 44 -7.61 2.39 3.74
N ASP A 45 -6.53 2.69 4.48
CA ASP A 45 -5.64 3.80 4.14
C ASP A 45 -4.80 3.52 2.89
N LEU A 46 -4.50 2.26 2.59
CA LEU A 46 -3.81 1.88 1.35
C LEU A 46 -4.73 2.07 0.14
N ASP A 47 -5.99 1.66 0.25
CA ASP A 47 -6.98 1.82 -0.81
C ASP A 47 -7.16 3.30 -1.19
N LYS A 48 -7.28 4.19 -0.19
CA LYS A 48 -7.37 5.64 -0.42
C LYS A 48 -6.16 6.23 -1.14
N VAL A 49 -4.96 5.70 -0.89
CA VAL A 49 -3.76 6.15 -1.60
C VAL A 49 -3.80 5.71 -3.05
N CYS A 50 -4.24 4.48 -3.33
CA CYS A 50 -4.43 4.02 -4.70
C CYS A 50 -5.45 4.89 -5.44
N GLU A 51 -6.60 5.18 -4.82
CA GLU A 51 -7.63 6.07 -5.37
C GLU A 51 -7.06 7.47 -5.69
N SER A 52 -6.33 8.07 -4.74
CA SER A 52 -5.73 9.40 -4.94
C SER A 52 -4.70 9.42 -6.07
N VAL A 53 -3.92 8.36 -6.22
CA VAL A 53 -2.92 8.23 -7.31
C VAL A 53 -3.64 8.06 -8.65
N GLU A 54 -4.68 7.24 -8.71
CA GLU A 54 -5.49 7.05 -9.91
C GLU A 54 -6.16 8.35 -10.36
N ASP A 55 -6.78 9.09 -9.44
CA ASP A 55 -7.46 10.35 -9.75
C ASP A 55 -6.50 11.41 -10.31
N GLU A 56 -5.33 11.56 -9.71
CA GLU A 56 -4.32 12.52 -10.18
C GLU A 56 -3.74 12.06 -11.53
N TYR A 57 -3.49 10.76 -11.70
CA TYR A 57 -3.03 10.20 -12.96
C TYR A 57 -4.05 10.46 -14.08
N LEU A 58 -5.33 10.17 -13.86
CA LEU A 58 -6.39 10.42 -14.84
C LEU A 58 -6.55 11.92 -15.12
N THR A 59 -6.36 12.77 -14.12
CA THR A 59 -6.37 14.23 -14.28
C THR A 59 -5.21 14.70 -15.16
N SER A 60 -4.00 14.21 -14.91
CA SER A 60 -2.81 14.51 -15.73
C SER A 60 -2.97 13.99 -17.16
N LEU A 61 -3.47 12.76 -17.31
CA LEU A 61 -3.73 12.14 -18.61
C LEU A 61 -4.71 12.98 -19.45
N ARG A 62 -5.76 13.52 -18.82
CA ARG A 62 -6.72 14.42 -19.47
C ARG A 62 -6.12 15.77 -19.87
N LYS A 63 -5.17 16.31 -19.09
CA LYS A 63 -4.47 17.56 -19.44
C LYS A 63 -3.65 17.39 -20.72
N GLY A 64 -3.07 16.21 -20.94
CA GLY A 64 -2.29 15.94 -22.14
C GLY A 64 -0.88 16.52 -22.13
N ASP A 65 -0.43 17.06 -21.00
CA ASP A 65 0.90 17.67 -20.80
C ASP A 65 1.98 16.61 -20.59
N PHE A 66 2.13 15.68 -21.54
CA PHE A 66 3.17 14.66 -21.52
C PHE A 66 3.79 14.50 -22.90
N GLU A 67 5.11 14.22 -22.92
CA GLU A 67 5.86 14.02 -24.15
C GLU A 67 5.31 12.81 -24.92
N ARG A 68 4.94 13.02 -26.19
CA ARG A 68 4.52 11.95 -27.09
C ARG A 68 5.65 11.70 -28.06
N TRP A 69 6.19 10.49 -28.02
CA TRP A 69 7.16 10.06 -29.00
C TRP A 69 6.42 9.50 -30.22
N GLU A 70 6.62 10.12 -31.39
CA GLU A 70 6.15 9.60 -32.67
C GLU A 70 7.32 8.88 -33.37
N GLU A 71 7.08 7.61 -33.75
CA GLU A 71 8.04 6.82 -34.51
C GLU A 71 8.22 7.44 -35.90
N ARG A 72 9.46 7.83 -36.23
CA ARG A 72 9.78 8.33 -37.58
C ARG A 72 9.94 7.13 -38.52
N THR A 73 8.95 6.94 -39.39
CA THR A 73 8.99 6.01 -40.54
C THR A 73 10.15 6.31 -41.48
#